data_AF-A0A9Q1F9E4-F1
#
_entry.id   AF-A0A9Q1F9E4-F1
#
_cell.length_a   1.000
_cell.length_b   1.000
_cell.length_c   1.000
_cell.angle_alpha   90.00
_cell.angle_beta   90.00
_cell.angle_gamma   90.00
#
_symmetry.space_group_name_H-M   'P 1'
#
loop_
_entity.id
_entity.type
_entity.pdbx_description
1 polymer ?
#
loop_
_entity_poly.entity_id
_entity_poly.type
_entity_poly.pdbx_seq_one_letter_code
_entity_poly.pdbx_strand_id
1 'polypeptide(L)'
;MVKGRLGRPSDTSAGKAQSAFVAMSPTQTGDYDLIKEAVLKKYQIHAETDHQRFRSMETPADYSPQELYTRLKDLFCKWVKYDRSGKEAIMETLVLEQFLRVLYPEVRTWVKDYDPTTAAGAATLVESYTTARKVPGAYCYAGLLQQARDCQVDIALLLDSSYNIGQRRFNLQKNFVSKLALMLRIGPEGPHLGVVHVSEMPRTEFYLKNFTQPKDVISAIKEMGFRGGNTNTGKAMLHTVESFFSAENGMRRGLPRVAVVFVDGWPSDDLEKAATRARESGINVFLVTVSKAAPEELGMVQDRNFVQKAVCRDNGFFSFYMPSWFSTNKYVKPLTQKICSVDQMLCSKTCYNSVNLGFLIDGSSSVGDGNFRLVLEFMAGIANAFEISDMGARVGAVQFTYDQKLEMDFSDHKEKEAALEALRSISYMSGGTATGDAITYTIANLFQPHKASLSRNVLIIITDGQSYDDVRGPALAAKSEGITVYSVGVAWAPLDDLRAMASEPKESHTFFTRDFSGLEQFQQTIVRGICRDFNEAQ
;
A
#
# COMPACT_ATOMS: atom_id res chain seq x y z
N MET A 1 -25.21 -50.99 -70.70
CA MET A 1 -25.86 -51.90 -69.73
C MET A 1 -24.91 -53.03 -69.39
N VAL A 2 -24.01 -52.88 -68.42
CA VAL A 2 -22.99 -53.91 -68.13
C VAL A 2 -22.66 -53.97 -66.62
N LYS A 3 -22.54 -55.22 -66.15
CA LYS A 3 -22.22 -55.79 -64.83
C LYS A 3 -21.08 -55.15 -64.03
N GLY A 4 -21.14 -55.29 -62.69
CA GLY A 4 -19.98 -55.15 -61.80
C GLY A 4 -20.21 -55.54 -60.31
N ARG A 5 -19.85 -56.79 -59.97
CA ARG A 5 -19.40 -57.38 -58.67
C ARG A 5 -19.98 -56.91 -57.32
N LEU A 6 -20.64 -57.86 -56.64
CA LEU A 6 -20.78 -57.98 -55.18
C LEU A 6 -19.41 -58.18 -54.49
N GLY A 7 -19.11 -57.39 -53.46
CA GLY A 7 -17.94 -57.52 -52.58
C GLY A 7 -18.29 -58.13 -51.22
N ARG A 8 -17.46 -59.06 -50.74
CA ARG A 8 -17.53 -59.78 -49.45
C ARG A 8 -17.35 -58.85 -48.22
N PRO A 9 -17.84 -59.23 -47.02
CA PRO A 9 -17.49 -58.55 -45.78
C PRO A 9 -16.02 -58.81 -45.42
N SER A 10 -15.32 -57.83 -44.85
CA SER A 10 -13.92 -57.92 -44.46
C SER A 10 -13.71 -58.74 -43.17
N ASP A 11 -12.80 -59.70 -43.22
CA ASP A 11 -12.44 -60.72 -42.21
C ASP A 11 -11.81 -60.19 -40.88
N THR A 12 -11.78 -58.88 -40.62
CA THR A 12 -11.03 -58.31 -39.48
C THR A 12 -11.85 -58.11 -38.21
N SER A 13 -13.19 -58.04 -38.31
CA SER A 13 -14.10 -57.85 -37.17
C SER A 13 -14.58 -59.16 -36.54
N ALA A 14 -14.47 -60.31 -37.21
CA ALA A 14 -14.77 -61.60 -36.59
C ALA A 14 -13.56 -62.12 -35.78
N GLY A 15 -12.34 -61.96 -36.30
CA GLY A 15 -11.13 -62.51 -35.68
C GLY A 15 -10.73 -61.88 -34.34
N LYS A 16 -11.02 -60.59 -34.11
CA LYS A 16 -10.71 -59.91 -32.83
C LYS A 16 -11.66 -60.33 -31.70
N ALA A 17 -12.96 -60.47 -32.00
CA ALA A 17 -13.93 -60.98 -31.02
C ALA A 17 -13.66 -62.45 -30.66
N GLN A 18 -13.35 -63.27 -31.67
CA GLN A 18 -13.04 -64.69 -31.47
C GLN A 18 -11.74 -64.88 -30.68
N SER A 19 -10.71 -64.08 -30.94
CA SER A 19 -9.48 -64.10 -30.14
C SER A 19 -9.62 -63.51 -28.73
N ALA A 20 -10.65 -62.70 -28.45
CA ALA A 20 -10.99 -62.27 -27.09
C ALA A 20 -11.62 -63.42 -26.31
N PHE A 21 -12.57 -64.12 -26.93
CA PHE A 21 -13.27 -65.26 -26.35
C PHE A 21 -12.34 -66.45 -26.05
N VAL A 22 -11.42 -66.78 -26.98
CA VAL A 22 -10.46 -67.90 -26.81
C VAL A 22 -9.44 -67.64 -25.69
N ALA A 23 -9.19 -66.38 -25.34
CA ALA A 23 -8.25 -66.01 -24.28
C ALA A 23 -8.87 -66.04 -22.87
N MET A 24 -10.18 -66.33 -22.75
CA MET A 24 -10.89 -66.41 -21.46
C MET A 24 -10.82 -67.82 -20.87
N SER A 25 -10.86 -67.93 -19.54
CA SER A 25 -10.90 -69.24 -18.89
C SER A 25 -12.28 -69.92 -19.05
N PRO A 26 -12.37 -71.27 -19.00
CA PRO A 26 -13.63 -72.00 -19.22
C PRO A 26 -14.77 -71.64 -18.26
N THR A 27 -14.46 -71.09 -17.08
CA THR A 27 -15.45 -70.62 -16.10
C THR A 27 -16.01 -69.25 -16.45
N GLN A 28 -15.31 -68.45 -17.26
CA GLN A 28 -15.71 -67.09 -17.67
C GLN A 28 -16.49 -67.08 -18.99
N THR A 29 -16.38 -68.13 -19.81
CA THR A 29 -17.08 -68.27 -21.10
C THR A 29 -18.56 -68.65 -20.97
N GLY A 30 -19.05 -68.86 -19.75
CA GLY A 30 -20.47 -69.05 -19.45
C GLY A 30 -21.23 -67.76 -19.12
N ASP A 31 -20.52 -66.65 -18.88
CA ASP A 31 -21.10 -65.37 -18.48
C ASP A 31 -21.03 -64.36 -19.65
N TYR A 32 -22.20 -63.97 -20.15
CA TYR A 32 -22.33 -63.08 -21.29
C TYR A 32 -21.72 -61.70 -21.04
N ASP A 33 -21.78 -61.18 -19.82
CA ASP A 33 -21.27 -59.85 -19.51
C ASP A 33 -19.74 -59.85 -19.47
N LEU A 34 -19.12 -60.90 -18.95
CA LEU A 34 -17.66 -61.08 -18.98
C LEU A 34 -17.13 -61.25 -20.41
N ILE A 35 -17.86 -61.98 -21.26
CA ILE A 35 -17.50 -62.13 -22.69
C ILE A 35 -17.58 -60.79 -23.40
N LYS A 36 -18.68 -60.05 -23.17
CA LYS A 36 -18.91 -58.74 -23.75
C LYS A 36 -17.81 -57.75 -23.33
N GLU A 37 -17.41 -57.74 -22.07
CA GLU A 37 -16.31 -56.89 -21.59
C GLU A 37 -14.95 -57.30 -22.17
N ALA A 38 -14.64 -58.58 -22.25
CA ALA A 38 -13.39 -59.07 -22.87
C ALA A 38 -13.29 -58.71 -24.35
N VAL A 39 -14.42 -58.81 -25.08
CA VAL A 39 -14.51 -58.38 -26.48
C VAL A 39 -14.33 -56.86 -26.57
N LEU A 40 -15.08 -56.06 -25.82
CA LEU A 40 -14.96 -54.59 -25.84
C LEU A 40 -13.53 -54.11 -25.53
N LYS A 41 -12.84 -54.77 -24.58
CA LYS A 41 -11.43 -54.51 -24.25
C LYS A 41 -10.49 -54.77 -25.43
N LYS A 42 -10.71 -55.84 -26.21
CA LYS A 42 -9.91 -56.17 -27.39
C LYS A 42 -10.12 -55.19 -28.57
N TYR A 43 -11.26 -54.50 -28.60
CA TYR A 43 -11.55 -53.42 -29.56
C TYR A 43 -11.16 -52.03 -29.07
N GLN A 44 -10.57 -51.90 -27.87
CA GLN A 44 -10.24 -50.61 -27.24
C GLN A 44 -11.46 -49.69 -27.05
N ILE A 45 -12.66 -50.26 -26.86
CA ILE A 45 -13.89 -49.51 -26.56
C ILE A 45 -14.01 -49.45 -25.03
N HIS A 46 -13.26 -48.53 -24.40
CA HIS A 46 -13.24 -48.35 -22.94
C HIS A 46 -13.14 -46.86 -22.61
N ALA A 47 -13.87 -46.41 -21.58
CA ALA A 47 -13.93 -45.00 -21.16
C ALA A 47 -12.54 -44.35 -21.01
N GLU A 48 -11.63 -45.03 -20.31
CA GLU A 48 -10.24 -44.62 -20.10
C GLU A 48 -9.46 -44.38 -21.41
N THR A 49 -9.72 -45.18 -22.45
CA THR A 49 -9.02 -45.02 -23.74
C THR A 49 -9.47 -43.76 -24.47
N ASP A 50 -10.76 -43.44 -24.42
CA ASP A 50 -11.30 -42.22 -25.04
C ASP A 50 -10.95 -40.97 -24.22
N HIS A 51 -10.87 -41.08 -22.88
CA HIS A 51 -10.36 -40.03 -21.99
C HIS A 51 -8.90 -39.69 -22.30
N GLN A 52 -8.02 -40.68 -22.38
CA GLN A 52 -6.60 -40.46 -22.73
C GLN A 52 -6.46 -39.83 -24.11
N ARG A 53 -7.21 -40.31 -25.11
CA ARG A 53 -7.20 -39.71 -26.46
C ARG A 53 -7.72 -38.28 -26.50
N PHE A 54 -8.74 -37.96 -25.70
CA PHE A 54 -9.22 -36.60 -25.56
C PHE A 54 -8.16 -35.69 -24.94
N ARG A 55 -7.40 -36.18 -23.95
CA ARG A 55 -6.35 -35.43 -23.26
C ARG A 55 -5.09 -35.23 -24.09
N SER A 56 -4.67 -36.25 -24.84
CA SER A 56 -3.43 -36.24 -25.61
C SER A 56 -3.61 -35.75 -27.05
N MET A 57 -4.76 -35.16 -27.38
CA MET A 57 -5.03 -34.69 -28.74
C MET A 57 -4.23 -33.41 -29.01
N GLU A 58 -3.25 -33.51 -29.90
CA GLU A 58 -2.51 -32.38 -30.45
C GLU A 58 -3.15 -31.94 -31.77
N THR A 59 -3.04 -30.66 -32.11
CA THR A 59 -3.55 -30.11 -33.39
C THR A 59 -2.64 -30.59 -34.54
N PRO A 60 -3.08 -31.50 -35.42
CA PRO A 60 -2.26 -31.92 -36.55
C PRO A 60 -2.22 -30.80 -37.60
N ALA A 61 -1.12 -30.69 -38.34
CA ALA A 61 -0.82 -29.54 -39.21
C ALA A 61 -1.84 -29.31 -40.35
N ASP A 62 -2.65 -30.31 -40.66
CA ASP A 62 -3.63 -30.39 -41.73
C ASP A 62 -5.08 -30.17 -41.28
N TYR A 63 -5.34 -29.99 -39.98
CA TYR A 63 -6.70 -29.81 -39.45
C TYR A 63 -7.12 -28.34 -39.42
N SER A 64 -8.34 -28.07 -39.88
CA SER A 64 -9.02 -26.81 -39.58
C SER A 64 -9.47 -26.75 -38.10
N PRO A 65 -9.63 -25.55 -37.51
CA PRO A 65 -10.17 -25.41 -36.16
C PRO A 65 -11.53 -26.11 -35.95
N GLN A 66 -12.36 -26.18 -36.99
CA GLN A 66 -13.69 -26.80 -36.93
C GLN A 66 -13.61 -28.33 -36.88
N GLU A 67 -12.65 -28.93 -37.59
CA GLU A 67 -12.42 -30.39 -37.56
C GLU A 67 -11.84 -30.83 -36.22
N LEU A 68 -10.91 -30.04 -35.65
CA LEU A 68 -10.39 -30.27 -34.31
C LEU A 68 -11.50 -30.22 -33.25
N TYR A 69 -12.36 -29.19 -33.30
CA TYR A 69 -13.53 -29.08 -32.41
C TYR A 69 -14.44 -30.31 -32.51
N THR A 70 -14.77 -30.71 -33.74
CA THR A 70 -15.66 -31.85 -34.00
C THR A 70 -15.07 -33.14 -33.44
N ARG A 71 -13.77 -33.33 -33.59
CA ARG A 71 -13.06 -34.52 -33.13
C ARG A 71 -12.92 -34.59 -31.61
N LEU A 72 -12.57 -33.47 -30.97
CA LEU A 72 -12.54 -33.36 -29.50
C LEU A 72 -13.93 -33.63 -28.90
N LYS A 73 -14.98 -33.09 -29.52
CA LYS A 73 -16.37 -33.32 -29.10
C LYS A 73 -16.76 -34.79 -29.23
N ASP A 74 -16.39 -35.47 -30.31
CA ASP A 74 -16.65 -36.90 -30.51
C ASP A 74 -15.95 -37.77 -29.45
N LEU A 75 -14.67 -37.49 -29.16
CA LEU A 75 -13.91 -38.20 -28.13
C LEU A 75 -14.50 -37.97 -26.73
N PHE A 76 -14.85 -36.74 -26.39
CA PHE A 76 -15.49 -36.42 -25.11
C PHE A 76 -16.86 -37.11 -24.97
N CYS A 77 -17.69 -37.07 -26.01
CA CYS A 77 -18.99 -37.73 -26.00
C CYS A 77 -18.86 -39.26 -25.86
N LYS A 78 -17.87 -39.89 -26.49
CA LYS A 78 -17.59 -41.32 -26.35
C LYS A 78 -17.11 -41.68 -24.97
N TRP A 79 -16.18 -40.90 -24.41
CA TRP A 79 -15.74 -41.05 -23.03
C TRP A 79 -16.93 -41.02 -22.07
N VAL A 80 -17.76 -39.96 -22.13
CA VAL A 80 -18.94 -39.81 -21.27
C VAL A 80 -19.97 -40.93 -21.47
N LYS A 81 -20.10 -41.48 -22.68
CA LYS A 81 -21.05 -42.55 -22.98
C LYS A 81 -20.66 -43.90 -22.39
N TYR A 82 -19.36 -44.22 -22.39
CA TYR A 82 -18.87 -45.53 -21.93
C TYR A 82 -18.45 -45.53 -20.46
N ASP A 83 -18.29 -44.35 -19.86
CA ASP A 83 -17.99 -44.20 -18.45
C ASP A 83 -19.25 -44.40 -17.59
N ARG A 84 -19.27 -45.48 -16.80
CA ARG A 84 -20.40 -45.85 -15.95
C ARG A 84 -20.48 -45.00 -14.67
N SER A 85 -19.50 -44.13 -14.41
CA SER A 85 -19.40 -43.32 -13.17
C SER A 85 -20.33 -42.10 -13.12
N GLY A 86 -20.89 -41.68 -14.27
CA GLY A 86 -21.82 -40.56 -14.36
C GLY A 86 -21.15 -39.19 -14.57
N LYS A 87 -21.94 -38.17 -14.93
CA LYS A 87 -21.43 -36.85 -15.33
C LYS A 87 -20.65 -36.13 -14.23
N GLU A 88 -21.06 -36.30 -12.97
CA GLU A 88 -20.43 -35.65 -11.81
C GLU A 88 -19.02 -36.20 -11.55
N ALA A 89 -18.83 -37.53 -11.66
CA ALA A 89 -17.53 -38.15 -11.52
C ALA A 89 -16.56 -37.73 -12.63
N ILE A 90 -17.03 -37.65 -13.88
CA ILE A 90 -16.23 -37.15 -15.01
C ILE A 90 -15.84 -35.69 -14.82
N MET A 91 -16.76 -34.87 -14.30
CA MET A 91 -16.47 -33.48 -13.95
C MET A 91 -15.38 -33.40 -12.87
N GLU A 92 -15.48 -34.18 -11.79
CA GLU A 92 -14.46 -34.24 -10.75
C GLU A 92 -13.09 -34.66 -11.29
N THR A 93 -13.02 -35.65 -12.19
CA THR A 93 -11.78 -36.04 -12.87
C THR A 93 -11.18 -34.88 -13.66
N LEU A 94 -11.98 -34.17 -14.45
CA LEU A 94 -11.52 -33.01 -15.21
C LEU A 94 -11.01 -31.88 -14.31
N VAL A 95 -11.71 -31.63 -13.21
CA VAL A 95 -11.36 -30.60 -12.22
C VAL A 95 -10.06 -30.96 -11.51
N LEU A 96 -9.91 -32.21 -11.04
CA LEU A 96 -8.69 -32.70 -10.39
C LEU A 96 -7.47 -32.57 -11.34
N GLU A 97 -7.60 -33.05 -12.57
CA GLU A 97 -6.53 -32.97 -13.56
C GLU A 97 -6.13 -31.51 -13.85
N GLN A 98 -7.11 -30.61 -14.00
CA GLN A 98 -6.84 -29.19 -14.22
C GLN A 98 -6.25 -28.53 -12.97
N PHE A 99 -6.73 -28.88 -11.78
CA PHE A 99 -6.23 -28.40 -10.49
C PHE A 99 -4.75 -28.75 -10.33
N LEU A 100 -4.38 -30.02 -10.53
CA LEU A 100 -2.97 -30.45 -10.48
C LEU A 100 -2.11 -29.72 -11.52
N ARG A 101 -2.64 -29.43 -12.72
CA ARG A 101 -1.92 -28.69 -13.78
C ARG A 101 -1.67 -27.22 -13.46
N VAL A 102 -2.48 -26.57 -12.61
CA VAL A 102 -2.25 -25.16 -12.25
C VAL A 102 -1.38 -24.98 -11.00
N LEU A 103 -1.15 -26.03 -10.21
CA LEU A 103 -0.23 -26.00 -9.06
C LEU A 103 1.22 -25.73 -9.50
N TYR A 104 1.98 -25.04 -8.65
CA TYR A 104 3.43 -24.86 -8.83
C TYR A 104 4.14 -26.22 -8.92
N PRO A 105 5.23 -26.36 -9.70
CA PRO A 105 5.89 -27.64 -9.96
C PRO A 105 6.25 -28.42 -8.68
N GLU A 106 6.81 -27.75 -7.67
CA GLU A 106 7.22 -28.38 -6.40
C GLU A 106 6.03 -28.91 -5.59
N VAL A 107 4.96 -28.11 -5.49
CA VAL A 107 3.72 -28.51 -4.79
C VAL A 107 3.02 -29.62 -5.55
N ARG A 108 2.98 -29.54 -6.88
CA ARG A 108 2.37 -30.55 -7.74
C ARG A 108 3.04 -31.91 -7.57
N THR A 109 4.38 -31.96 -7.59
CA THR A 109 5.12 -33.21 -7.40
C THR A 109 4.80 -33.80 -6.03
N TRP A 110 4.84 -32.97 -4.98
CA TRP A 110 4.51 -33.42 -3.63
C TRP A 110 3.08 -33.92 -3.51
N VAL A 111 2.07 -33.20 -4.03
CA VAL A 111 0.66 -33.63 -3.96
C VAL A 111 0.45 -34.93 -4.73
N LYS A 112 1.13 -35.11 -5.87
CA LYS A 112 1.07 -36.35 -6.66
C LYS A 112 1.65 -37.56 -5.92
N ASP A 113 2.61 -37.37 -5.02
CA ASP A 113 3.16 -38.48 -4.21
C ASP A 113 2.12 -39.10 -3.26
N TYR A 114 1.01 -38.41 -3.00
CA TYR A 114 -0.10 -38.86 -2.15
C TYR A 114 -1.33 -39.33 -2.95
N ASP A 115 -1.24 -39.40 -4.28
CA ASP A 115 -2.24 -39.95 -5.21
C ASP A 115 -3.71 -39.55 -4.91
N PRO A 116 -4.05 -38.25 -4.96
CA PRO A 116 -5.40 -37.79 -4.63
C PRO A 116 -6.42 -38.26 -5.68
N THR A 117 -7.55 -38.80 -5.20
CA THR A 117 -8.65 -39.28 -6.04
C THR A 117 -9.71 -38.23 -6.35
N THR A 118 -9.68 -37.07 -5.67
CA THR A 118 -10.61 -35.95 -5.88
C THR A 118 -9.90 -34.61 -5.81
N ALA A 119 -10.45 -33.58 -6.46
CA ALA A 119 -9.90 -32.23 -6.43
C ALA A 119 -9.92 -31.63 -5.02
N ALA A 120 -10.97 -31.91 -4.24
CA ALA A 120 -11.08 -31.51 -2.84
C ALA A 120 -9.99 -32.16 -1.98
N GLY A 121 -9.75 -33.47 -2.15
CA GLY A 121 -8.66 -34.16 -1.44
C GLY A 121 -7.28 -33.62 -1.82
N ALA A 122 -7.04 -33.32 -3.09
CA ALA A 122 -5.82 -32.66 -3.55
C ALA A 122 -5.65 -31.25 -2.92
N ALA A 123 -6.74 -30.49 -2.76
CA ALA A 123 -6.70 -29.18 -2.13
C ALA A 123 -6.34 -29.26 -0.64
N THR A 124 -6.92 -30.20 0.11
CA THR A 124 -6.55 -30.42 1.52
C THR A 124 -5.08 -30.83 1.68
N LEU A 125 -4.55 -31.65 0.75
CA LEU A 125 -3.13 -31.98 0.72
C LEU A 125 -2.27 -30.72 0.52
N VAL A 126 -2.63 -29.82 -0.39
CA VAL A 126 -1.94 -28.53 -0.56
C VAL A 126 -1.98 -27.69 0.72
N GLU A 127 -3.13 -27.61 1.40
CA GLU A 127 -3.25 -26.90 2.68
C GLU A 127 -2.33 -27.48 3.75
N SER A 128 -2.24 -28.81 3.84
CA SER A 128 -1.33 -29.49 4.76
C SER A 128 0.15 -29.24 4.42
N TYR A 129 0.50 -29.25 3.13
CA TYR A 129 1.84 -28.92 2.63
C TYR A 129 2.25 -27.50 3.00
N THR A 130 1.35 -26.53 2.82
CA THR A 130 1.61 -25.12 3.13
C THR A 130 1.77 -24.87 4.63
N THR A 131 0.99 -25.57 5.45
CA THR A 131 1.03 -25.45 6.92
C THR A 131 2.32 -26.04 7.49
N ALA A 132 2.75 -27.20 6.99
CA ALA A 132 3.91 -27.92 7.51
C ALA A 132 5.26 -27.29 7.15
N ARG A 133 5.36 -26.54 6.03
CA ARG A 133 6.65 -26.07 5.52
C ARG A 133 6.93 -24.57 5.66
N LYS A 134 5.98 -23.70 6.02
CA LYS A 134 6.19 -22.22 6.01
C LYS A 134 6.96 -21.74 4.76
N VAL A 135 6.66 -22.31 3.59
CA VAL A 135 7.26 -21.97 2.28
C VAL A 135 6.20 -21.26 1.42
N PRO A 136 6.59 -20.27 0.59
CA PRO A 136 5.75 -19.13 0.22
C PRO A 136 4.71 -19.49 -0.85
N GLY A 137 3.43 -19.33 -0.50
CA GLY A 137 2.30 -19.52 -1.41
C GLY A 137 0.94 -19.28 -0.74
N ALA A 138 0.86 -19.51 0.58
CA ALA A 138 -0.27 -19.10 1.43
C ALA A 138 -0.41 -17.57 1.60
N TYR A 139 0.56 -16.79 1.09
CA TYR A 139 0.58 -15.33 1.16
C TYR A 139 -0.42 -14.63 0.22
N CYS A 140 -1.07 -15.30 -0.74
CA CYS A 140 -2.02 -14.60 -1.60
C CYS A 140 -3.31 -14.20 -0.86
N TYR A 141 -3.94 -15.09 -0.09
CA TYR A 141 -5.17 -14.74 0.64
C TYR A 141 -4.90 -14.04 1.98
N ALA A 142 -3.87 -14.47 2.72
CA ALA A 142 -3.43 -13.80 3.93
C ALA A 142 -2.81 -12.42 3.63
N GLY A 143 -1.97 -12.30 2.60
CA GLY A 143 -1.40 -11.04 2.15
C GLY A 143 -2.42 -10.09 1.53
N LEU A 144 -3.46 -10.58 0.83
CA LEU A 144 -4.57 -9.72 0.37
C LEU A 144 -5.43 -9.20 1.53
N LEU A 145 -5.62 -9.97 2.60
CA LEU A 145 -6.32 -9.53 3.82
C LEU A 145 -5.45 -8.62 4.69
N GLN A 146 -4.14 -8.86 4.74
CA GLN A 146 -3.16 -8.02 5.43
C GLN A 146 -2.99 -6.67 4.71
N GLN A 147 -2.82 -6.68 3.39
CA GLN A 147 -2.73 -5.47 2.55
C GLN A 147 -4.01 -4.62 2.58
N ALA A 148 -5.17 -5.22 2.87
CA ALA A 148 -6.42 -4.48 3.09
C ALA A 148 -6.53 -3.86 4.49
N ARG A 149 -5.94 -4.50 5.52
CA ARG A 149 -5.85 -3.93 6.88
C ARG A 149 -4.74 -2.88 7.00
N ASP A 150 -3.68 -3.01 6.20
CA ASP A 150 -2.51 -2.11 6.23
C ASP A 150 -2.66 -0.89 5.29
N CYS A 151 -3.67 -0.88 4.40
CA CYS A 151 -3.93 0.23 3.46
C CYS A 151 -5.07 1.14 3.93
N GLN A 152 -4.90 1.76 5.09
CA GLN A 152 -5.85 2.75 5.61
C GLN A 152 -5.51 4.16 5.12
N VAL A 153 -6.03 4.51 3.95
CA VAL A 153 -5.78 5.82 3.32
C VAL A 153 -7.07 6.43 2.75
N ASP A 154 -7.13 7.75 2.68
CA ASP A 154 -8.23 8.48 2.06
C ASP A 154 -7.80 9.02 0.70
N ILE A 155 -8.46 8.57 -0.36
CA ILE A 155 -8.02 8.75 -1.74
C ILE A 155 -8.98 9.67 -2.50
N ALA A 156 -8.44 10.76 -3.04
CA ALA A 156 -9.08 11.54 -4.09
C ALA A 156 -8.48 11.15 -5.44
N LEU A 157 -9.31 10.60 -6.34
CA LEU A 157 -8.92 10.39 -7.74
C LEU A 157 -9.31 11.61 -8.57
N LEU A 158 -8.33 12.35 -9.06
CA LEU A 158 -8.52 13.49 -9.96
C LEU A 158 -8.43 13.00 -11.41
N LEU A 159 -9.57 12.92 -12.08
CA LEU A 159 -9.72 12.29 -13.38
C LEU A 159 -9.80 13.33 -14.49
N ASP A 160 -8.86 13.27 -15.44
CA ASP A 160 -8.89 14.08 -16.65
C ASP A 160 -10.14 13.77 -17.47
N SER A 161 -11.03 14.76 -17.55
CA SER A 161 -12.25 14.73 -18.35
C SER A 161 -12.29 15.86 -19.39
N SER A 162 -11.12 16.42 -19.74
CA SER A 162 -10.93 17.50 -20.70
C SER A 162 -11.16 17.09 -22.16
N TYR A 163 -11.21 18.07 -23.08
CA TYR A 163 -11.22 17.77 -24.51
C TYR A 163 -9.95 17.09 -25.01
N ASN A 164 -8.81 17.28 -24.34
CA ASN A 164 -7.52 16.72 -24.75
C ASN A 164 -7.50 15.18 -24.70
N ILE A 165 -8.12 14.61 -23.66
CA ILE A 165 -8.25 13.15 -23.54
C ILE A 165 -9.34 12.59 -24.47
N GLY A 166 -10.46 13.29 -24.60
CA GLY A 166 -11.62 12.87 -25.37
C GLY A 166 -12.37 11.64 -24.80
N GLN A 167 -13.58 11.40 -25.30
CA GLN A 167 -14.51 10.40 -24.75
C GLN A 167 -13.92 8.98 -24.69
N ARG A 168 -13.20 8.55 -25.73
CA ARG A 168 -12.70 7.18 -25.84
C ARG A 168 -11.63 6.88 -24.79
N ARG A 169 -10.66 7.78 -24.62
CA ARG A 169 -9.59 7.60 -23.62
C ARG A 169 -10.13 7.86 -22.21
N PHE A 170 -11.10 8.76 -22.04
CA PHE A 170 -11.81 8.90 -20.77
C PHE A 170 -12.45 7.58 -20.34
N ASN A 171 -13.10 6.84 -21.24
CA ASN A 171 -13.62 5.50 -20.92
C ASN A 171 -12.51 4.48 -20.55
N LEU A 172 -11.32 4.56 -21.16
CA LEU A 172 -10.17 3.75 -20.77
C LEU A 172 -9.66 4.12 -19.36
N GLN A 173 -9.66 5.42 -19.03
CA GLN A 173 -9.33 5.92 -17.70
C GLN A 173 -10.32 5.39 -16.66
N LYS A 174 -11.64 5.49 -16.92
CA LYS A 174 -12.70 4.90 -16.07
C LYS A 174 -12.49 3.41 -15.81
N ASN A 175 -12.12 2.66 -16.84
CA ASN A 175 -11.82 1.22 -16.71
C ASN A 175 -10.58 0.96 -15.87
N PHE A 176 -9.53 1.78 -16.00
CA PHE A 176 -8.33 1.68 -15.17
C PHE A 176 -8.65 1.94 -13.70
N VAL A 177 -9.34 3.03 -13.39
CA VAL A 177 -9.67 3.38 -12.00
C VAL A 177 -10.70 2.45 -11.37
N SER A 178 -11.58 1.83 -12.17
CA SER A 178 -12.46 0.74 -11.70
C SER A 178 -11.64 -0.47 -11.22
N LYS A 179 -10.59 -0.84 -11.96
CA LYS A 179 -9.69 -1.94 -11.57
C LYS A 179 -8.82 -1.58 -10.37
N LEU A 180 -8.40 -0.32 -10.29
CA LEU A 180 -7.70 0.21 -9.12
C LEU A 180 -8.57 0.13 -7.87
N ALA A 181 -9.82 0.59 -7.93
CA ALA A 181 -10.77 0.52 -6.82
C ALA A 181 -11.04 -0.94 -6.37
N LEU A 182 -11.14 -1.88 -7.32
CA LEU A 182 -11.22 -3.31 -6.99
C LEU A 182 -9.99 -3.81 -6.22
N MET A 183 -8.80 -3.43 -6.68
CA MET A 183 -7.54 -3.91 -6.11
C MET A 183 -7.24 -3.29 -4.74
N LEU A 184 -7.65 -2.03 -4.52
CA LEU A 184 -7.57 -1.33 -3.24
C LEU A 184 -8.55 -1.88 -2.20
N ARG A 185 -9.57 -2.63 -2.63
CA ARG A 185 -10.61 -3.20 -1.75
C ARG A 185 -11.29 -2.13 -0.88
N ILE A 186 -11.78 -1.06 -1.54
CA ILE A 186 -12.48 0.06 -0.89
C ILE A 186 -13.55 -0.45 0.08
N GLY A 187 -13.54 0.05 1.31
CA GLY A 187 -14.54 -0.29 2.32
C GLY A 187 -14.26 0.33 3.68
N PRO A 188 -15.14 0.10 4.69
CA PRO A 188 -15.09 0.77 5.98
C PRO A 188 -13.76 0.58 6.73
N GLU A 189 -13.23 -0.64 6.67
CA GLU A 189 -11.96 -1.04 7.32
C GLU A 189 -10.75 -0.85 6.40
N GLY A 190 -10.96 -0.43 5.15
CA GLY A 190 -9.95 -0.28 4.12
C GLY A 190 -9.78 1.17 3.68
N PRO A 191 -9.25 1.42 2.47
CA PRO A 191 -9.15 2.77 1.95
C PRO A 191 -10.54 3.33 1.59
N HIS A 192 -10.73 4.62 1.80
CA HIS A 192 -11.88 5.36 1.29
C HIS A 192 -11.51 6.05 -0.02
N LEU A 193 -12.47 6.18 -0.93
CA LEU A 193 -12.21 6.72 -2.27
C LEU A 193 -13.34 7.64 -2.71
N GLY A 194 -12.96 8.81 -3.22
CA GLY A 194 -13.84 9.69 -3.98
C GLY A 194 -13.19 10.14 -5.28
N VAL A 195 -13.99 10.78 -6.13
CA VAL A 195 -13.58 11.17 -7.48
C VAL A 195 -13.87 12.63 -7.74
N VAL A 196 -12.90 13.32 -8.33
CA VAL A 196 -12.99 14.71 -8.77
C VAL A 196 -12.69 14.79 -10.26
N HIS A 197 -13.51 15.51 -11.00
CA HIS A 197 -13.27 15.82 -12.40
C HIS A 197 -12.22 16.92 -12.54
N VAL A 198 -11.19 16.64 -13.34
CA VAL A 198 -10.31 17.66 -13.92
C VAL A 198 -10.92 18.08 -15.25
N SER A 199 -11.29 19.36 -15.34
CA SER A 199 -11.92 19.99 -16.50
C SER A 199 -11.81 21.51 -16.36
N GLU A 200 -12.45 22.29 -17.25
CA GLU A 200 -12.45 23.75 -17.18
C GLU A 200 -12.81 24.28 -15.78
N MET A 201 -13.89 23.74 -15.22
CA MET A 201 -14.33 23.95 -13.84
C MET A 201 -14.31 22.60 -13.12
N PRO A 202 -13.43 22.41 -12.12
CA PRO A 202 -13.38 21.17 -11.35
C PRO A 202 -14.71 20.90 -10.63
N ARG A 203 -15.06 19.62 -10.50
CA ARG A 203 -16.25 19.20 -9.76
C ARG A 203 -16.00 17.86 -9.08
N THR A 204 -16.39 17.76 -7.82
CA THR A 204 -16.45 16.46 -7.13
C THR A 204 -17.64 15.65 -7.66
N GLU A 205 -17.39 14.43 -8.14
CA GLU A 205 -18.43 13.50 -8.53
C GLU A 205 -19.03 12.82 -7.31
N PHE A 206 -18.18 12.29 -6.43
CA PHE A 206 -18.57 11.75 -5.14
C PHE A 206 -17.42 11.83 -4.13
N TYR A 207 -17.76 11.91 -2.85
CA TYR A 207 -16.83 12.05 -1.73
C TYR A 207 -16.50 10.70 -1.07
N LEU A 208 -15.56 10.72 -0.12
CA LEU A 208 -15.04 9.55 0.59
C LEU A 208 -16.13 8.73 1.31
N LYS A 209 -17.16 9.40 1.84
CA LYS A 209 -18.27 8.75 2.57
C LYS A 209 -19.34 8.11 1.68
N ASN A 210 -19.37 8.38 0.38
CA ASN A 210 -20.51 8.04 -0.46
C ASN A 210 -20.66 6.52 -0.70
N PHE A 211 -19.56 5.78 -0.71
CA PHE A 211 -19.57 4.35 -1.03
C PHE A 211 -18.65 3.57 -0.09
N THR A 212 -19.13 2.41 0.36
CA THR A 212 -18.41 1.51 1.28
C THR A 212 -18.16 0.13 0.67
N GLN A 213 -18.53 -0.09 -0.60
CA GLN A 213 -18.27 -1.34 -1.31
C GLN A 213 -17.59 -1.07 -2.65
N PRO A 214 -16.63 -1.92 -3.08
CA PRO A 214 -15.95 -1.73 -4.35
C PRO A 214 -16.92 -1.77 -5.54
N LYS A 215 -17.99 -2.59 -5.46
CA LYS A 215 -18.98 -2.71 -6.53
C LYS A 215 -19.72 -1.40 -6.79
N ASP A 216 -20.10 -0.68 -5.74
CA ASP A 216 -20.86 0.56 -5.85
C ASP A 216 -19.98 1.68 -6.41
N VAL A 217 -18.72 1.75 -5.95
CA VAL A 217 -17.69 2.64 -6.51
C VAL A 217 -17.52 2.41 -8.01
N ILE A 218 -17.41 1.16 -8.45
CA ILE A 218 -17.25 0.82 -9.87
C ILE A 218 -18.48 1.22 -10.68
N SER A 219 -19.69 0.99 -10.16
CA SER A 219 -20.93 1.40 -10.82
C SER A 219 -20.99 2.91 -10.98
N ALA A 220 -20.71 3.67 -9.90
CA ALA A 220 -20.65 5.12 -9.93
C ALA A 220 -19.60 5.62 -10.94
N ILE A 221 -18.39 5.05 -10.93
CA ILE A 221 -17.34 5.38 -11.90
C ILE A 221 -17.84 5.13 -13.32
N LYS A 222 -18.49 4.00 -13.61
CA LYS A 222 -18.98 3.71 -14.96
C LYS A 222 -19.99 4.73 -15.46
N GLU A 223 -20.86 5.23 -14.58
CA GLU A 223 -21.91 6.20 -14.89
C GLU A 223 -21.39 7.62 -15.11
N MET A 224 -20.18 7.94 -14.65
CA MET A 224 -19.59 9.27 -14.83
C MET A 224 -19.56 9.70 -16.29
N GLY A 225 -20.11 10.89 -16.54
CA GLY A 225 -20.14 11.54 -17.85
C GLY A 225 -18.83 12.23 -18.21
N PHE A 226 -18.53 12.28 -19.50
CA PHE A 226 -17.46 13.12 -20.04
C PHE A 226 -17.89 14.58 -20.03
N ARG A 227 -17.01 15.50 -19.63
CA ARG A 227 -17.34 16.93 -19.46
C ARG A 227 -16.74 17.84 -20.53
N GLY A 228 -15.53 17.55 -20.98
CA GLY A 228 -14.77 18.44 -21.86
C GLY A 228 -14.19 19.67 -21.14
N GLY A 229 -13.76 20.65 -21.94
CA GLY A 229 -13.09 21.86 -21.48
C GLY A 229 -11.56 21.73 -21.42
N ASN A 230 -10.89 22.72 -20.83
CA ASN A 230 -9.44 22.69 -20.64
C ASN A 230 -9.01 21.74 -19.50
N THR A 231 -7.74 21.34 -19.51
CA THR A 231 -7.13 20.47 -18.51
C THR A 231 -6.61 21.30 -17.32
N ASN A 232 -7.51 21.95 -16.59
CA ASN A 232 -7.16 22.82 -15.44
C ASN A 232 -6.88 21.97 -14.19
N THR A 233 -5.75 21.26 -14.19
CA THR A 233 -5.32 20.35 -13.13
C THR A 233 -4.94 21.10 -11.85
N GLY A 234 -4.33 22.28 -11.95
CA GLY A 234 -4.00 23.13 -10.80
C GLY A 234 -5.26 23.55 -10.04
N LYS A 235 -6.28 24.04 -10.75
CA LYS A 235 -7.59 24.36 -10.15
C LYS A 235 -8.24 23.13 -9.51
N ALA A 236 -8.18 21.97 -10.16
CA ALA A 236 -8.79 20.74 -9.62
C ALA A 236 -8.10 20.27 -8.34
N MET A 237 -6.77 20.42 -8.28
CA MET A 237 -6.00 20.13 -7.08
C MET A 237 -6.36 21.10 -5.95
N LEU A 238 -6.43 22.42 -6.21
CA LEU A 238 -6.88 23.40 -5.19
C LEU A 238 -8.30 23.09 -4.68
N HIS A 239 -9.25 22.84 -5.59
CA HIS A 239 -10.61 22.43 -5.22
C HIS A 239 -10.62 21.21 -4.29
N THR A 240 -9.74 20.24 -4.55
CA THR A 240 -9.59 19.03 -3.72
C THR A 240 -9.02 19.36 -2.35
N VAL A 241 -8.00 20.21 -2.28
CA VAL A 241 -7.39 20.65 -1.02
C VAL A 241 -8.38 21.41 -0.15
N GLU A 242 -9.18 22.30 -0.74
CA GLU A 242 -10.05 23.22 -0.02
C GLU A 242 -11.40 22.62 0.36
N SER A 243 -11.95 21.72 -0.45
CA SER A 243 -13.34 21.27 -0.30
C SER A 243 -13.55 19.76 -0.20
N PHE A 244 -12.60 18.93 -0.67
CA PHE A 244 -12.79 17.49 -0.71
C PHE A 244 -12.39 16.81 0.60
N PHE A 245 -11.18 17.09 1.09
CA PHE A 245 -10.65 16.48 2.32
C PHE A 245 -11.17 17.20 3.57
N SER A 246 -12.42 16.93 3.93
CA SER A 246 -13.06 17.43 5.16
C SER A 246 -13.74 16.31 5.93
N ALA A 247 -13.87 16.48 7.25
CA ALA A 247 -14.57 15.52 8.11
C ALA A 247 -16.01 15.28 7.64
N GLU A 248 -16.70 16.35 7.20
CA GLU A 248 -18.06 16.27 6.65
C GLU A 248 -18.14 15.40 5.40
N ASN A 249 -17.06 15.31 4.63
CA ASN A 249 -17.00 14.55 3.38
C ASN A 249 -16.46 13.13 3.55
N GLY A 250 -16.23 12.69 4.80
CA GLY A 250 -15.78 11.33 5.11
C GLY A 250 -14.28 11.16 5.24
N MET A 251 -13.52 12.26 5.36
CA MET A 251 -12.11 12.22 5.70
C MET A 251 -11.94 11.71 7.14
N ARG A 252 -11.09 10.71 7.31
CA ARG A 252 -10.73 10.10 8.59
C ARG A 252 -9.49 10.77 9.16
N ARG A 253 -9.50 10.98 10.47
CA ARG A 253 -8.40 11.64 11.19
C ARG A 253 -7.20 10.71 11.32
N GLY A 254 -5.99 11.27 11.28
CA GLY A 254 -4.74 10.52 11.47
C GLY A 254 -4.34 9.59 10.32
N LEU A 255 -5.16 9.46 9.27
CA LEU A 255 -4.83 8.63 8.10
C LEU A 255 -4.18 9.45 6.98
N PRO A 256 -3.28 8.84 6.19
CA PRO A 256 -2.73 9.46 4.98
C PRO A 256 -3.83 9.90 4.01
N ARG A 257 -3.69 11.13 3.52
CA ARG A 257 -4.51 11.65 2.42
C ARG A 257 -3.72 11.59 1.14
N VAL A 258 -4.34 11.05 0.10
CA VAL A 258 -3.69 10.78 -1.18
C VAL A 258 -4.52 11.38 -2.30
N ALA A 259 -3.91 12.25 -3.10
CA ALA A 259 -4.49 12.74 -4.34
C ALA A 259 -3.78 12.06 -5.52
N VAL A 260 -4.51 11.22 -6.27
CA VAL A 260 -3.98 10.60 -7.49
C VAL A 260 -4.51 11.36 -8.69
N VAL A 261 -3.63 12.10 -9.34
CA VAL A 261 -3.97 13.03 -10.41
C VAL A 261 -3.59 12.43 -11.75
N PHE A 262 -4.58 12.19 -12.60
CA PHE A 262 -4.35 11.71 -13.97
C PHE A 262 -4.25 12.90 -14.91
N VAL A 263 -3.21 12.91 -15.74
CA VAL A 263 -2.99 13.91 -16.78
C VAL A 263 -2.68 13.19 -18.09
N ASP A 264 -3.47 13.42 -19.13
CA ASP A 264 -3.16 12.98 -20.50
C ASP A 264 -2.35 14.11 -21.18
N GLY A 265 -1.02 13.95 -21.27
CA GLY A 265 -0.12 15.01 -21.75
C GLY A 265 0.33 15.98 -20.65
N TRP A 266 -0.10 17.24 -20.72
CA TRP A 266 0.31 18.33 -19.81
C TRP A 266 -0.90 19.17 -19.36
N PRO A 267 -0.81 19.81 -18.18
CA PRO A 267 -1.87 20.68 -17.69
C PRO A 267 -1.97 22.00 -18.48
N SER A 268 -3.17 22.57 -18.51
CA SER A 268 -3.43 23.87 -19.15
C SER A 268 -3.20 25.07 -18.22
N ASP A 269 -3.00 24.83 -16.93
CA ASP A 269 -2.78 25.81 -15.88
C ASP A 269 -1.53 25.50 -15.03
N ASP A 270 -1.16 26.44 -14.17
CA ASP A 270 -0.03 26.30 -13.24
C ASP A 270 -0.40 25.36 -12.09
N LEU A 271 0.38 24.29 -11.92
CA LEU A 271 0.23 23.33 -10.82
C LEU A 271 1.03 23.72 -9.59
N GLU A 272 2.04 24.58 -9.71
CA GLU A 272 3.04 24.77 -8.65
C GLU A 272 2.40 25.30 -7.36
N LYS A 273 1.60 26.36 -7.48
CA LYS A 273 0.89 26.94 -6.31
C LYS A 273 -0.07 25.94 -5.68
N ALA A 274 -0.83 25.23 -6.51
CA ALA A 274 -1.80 24.24 -6.08
C ALA A 274 -1.12 23.05 -5.37
N ALA A 275 0.02 22.61 -5.91
CA ALA A 275 0.80 21.49 -5.40
C ALA A 275 1.46 21.86 -4.07
N THR A 276 2.08 23.03 -3.99
CA THR A 276 2.62 23.56 -2.74
C THR A 276 1.54 23.62 -1.68
N ARG A 277 0.35 24.14 -2.01
CA ARG A 277 -0.76 24.18 -1.07
C ARG A 277 -1.24 22.79 -0.65
N ALA A 278 -1.28 21.81 -1.57
CA ALA A 278 -1.63 20.43 -1.26
C ALA A 278 -0.62 19.78 -0.32
N ARG A 279 0.69 19.94 -0.60
CA ARG A 279 1.78 19.43 0.23
C ARG A 279 1.77 20.04 1.63
N GLU A 280 1.69 21.37 1.73
CA GLU A 280 1.58 22.10 3.01
C GLU A 280 0.32 21.73 3.79
N SER A 281 -0.75 21.34 3.08
CA SER A 281 -1.98 20.88 3.71
C SER A 281 -1.89 19.45 4.19
N GLY A 282 -0.87 18.69 3.80
CA GLY A 282 -0.62 17.34 4.26
C GLY A 282 -1.13 16.24 3.33
N ILE A 283 -1.18 16.50 2.02
CA ILE A 283 -1.76 15.62 1.00
C ILE A 283 -0.65 15.06 0.11
N ASN A 284 -0.64 13.74 -0.06
CA ASN A 284 0.31 13.04 -0.91
C ASN A 284 -0.16 13.06 -2.35
N VAL A 285 0.51 13.86 -3.19
CA VAL A 285 0.17 14.00 -4.60
C VAL A 285 0.92 12.95 -5.42
N PHE A 286 0.18 11.99 -5.98
CA PHE A 286 0.66 11.09 -7.02
C PHE A 286 0.25 11.65 -8.37
N LEU A 287 1.22 11.91 -9.23
CA LEU A 287 0.95 12.37 -10.59
C LEU A 287 1.11 11.21 -11.58
N VAL A 288 -0.01 10.80 -12.18
CA VAL A 288 -0.08 9.76 -13.21
C VAL A 288 -0.12 10.44 -14.58
N THR A 289 1.01 10.46 -15.27
CA THR A 289 1.10 10.99 -16.64
C THR A 289 0.93 9.88 -17.65
N VAL A 290 0.04 10.08 -18.61
CA VAL A 290 -0.21 9.12 -19.68
C VAL A 290 0.21 9.70 -21.02
N SER A 291 1.08 8.98 -21.72
CA SER A 291 1.77 9.43 -22.92
C SER A 291 2.68 10.63 -22.65
N LYS A 292 3.85 10.69 -23.28
CA LYS A 292 4.68 11.91 -23.25
C LYS A 292 4.17 12.89 -24.29
N ALA A 293 4.33 14.19 -24.02
CA ALA A 293 4.22 15.21 -25.05
C ALA A 293 5.18 14.85 -26.21
N ALA A 294 4.68 14.89 -27.43
CA ALA A 294 5.53 14.70 -28.59
C ALA A 294 6.58 15.83 -28.65
N PRO A 295 7.76 15.62 -29.25
CA PRO A 295 8.79 16.66 -29.34
C PRO A 295 8.26 17.99 -29.91
N GLU A 296 7.33 17.92 -30.85
CA GLU A 296 6.69 19.06 -31.51
C GLU A 296 5.71 19.81 -30.59
N GLU A 297 5.17 19.13 -29.58
CA GLU A 297 4.22 19.66 -28.60
C GLU A 297 4.91 20.25 -27.36
N LEU A 298 6.22 19.99 -27.18
CA LEU A 298 6.98 20.47 -26.02
C LEU A 298 6.97 21.99 -25.86
N GLY A 299 6.83 22.74 -26.96
CA GLY A 299 6.70 24.20 -26.93
C GLY A 299 5.37 24.70 -26.37
N MET A 300 4.36 23.83 -26.26
CA MET A 300 3.04 24.14 -25.69
C MET A 300 2.95 23.82 -24.19
N VAL A 301 3.95 23.12 -23.66
CA VAL A 301 4.04 22.78 -22.23
C VAL A 301 4.51 24.02 -21.48
N GLN A 302 3.61 24.67 -20.72
CA GLN A 302 3.94 25.89 -19.97
C GLN A 302 5.08 25.67 -18.97
N ASP A 303 5.01 24.56 -18.21
CA ASP A 303 6.05 24.17 -17.27
C ASP A 303 6.47 22.73 -17.54
N ARG A 304 7.71 22.54 -17.97
CA ARG A 304 8.26 21.21 -18.33
C ARG A 304 8.56 20.35 -17.10
N ASN A 305 8.67 20.97 -15.92
CA ASN A 305 8.98 20.31 -14.65
C ASN A 305 7.73 20.21 -13.75
N PHE A 306 6.53 20.35 -14.34
CA PHE A 306 5.27 20.27 -13.59
C PHE A 306 5.13 18.96 -12.79
N VAL A 307 5.72 17.86 -13.25
CA VAL A 307 5.70 16.57 -12.54
C VAL A 307 6.47 16.68 -11.23
N GLN A 308 7.73 17.10 -11.28
CA GLN A 308 8.61 17.24 -10.13
C GLN A 308 8.06 18.26 -9.14
N LYS A 309 7.47 19.34 -9.64
CA LYS A 309 6.86 20.39 -8.82
C LYS A 309 5.50 20.01 -8.25
N ALA A 310 4.79 19.04 -8.82
CA ALA A 310 3.49 18.62 -8.30
C ALA A 310 3.61 17.63 -7.14
N VAL A 311 4.59 16.73 -7.22
CA VAL A 311 4.72 15.62 -6.28
C VAL A 311 5.33 16.02 -4.94
N CYS A 312 5.16 15.15 -3.94
CA CYS A 312 5.71 15.35 -2.59
C CYS A 312 7.24 15.40 -2.53
N ARG A 313 7.89 14.49 -3.25
CA ARG A 313 9.34 14.42 -3.39
C ARG A 313 9.67 13.91 -4.77
N ASP A 314 10.67 14.50 -5.42
CA ASP A 314 11.16 14.03 -6.72
C ASP A 314 12.14 12.85 -6.54
N ASN A 315 11.61 11.70 -6.11
CA ASN A 315 12.37 10.46 -5.90
C ASN A 315 11.84 9.29 -6.76
N GLY A 316 10.95 9.58 -7.72
CA GLY A 316 10.30 8.56 -8.56
C GLY A 316 9.20 7.74 -7.87
N PHE A 317 8.94 7.94 -6.58
CA PHE A 317 7.86 7.25 -5.87
C PHE A 317 6.49 7.82 -6.23
N PHE A 318 6.35 9.14 -6.15
CA PHE A 318 5.08 9.85 -6.38
C PHE A 318 4.78 10.15 -7.85
N SER A 319 5.78 10.08 -8.73
CA SER A 319 5.59 10.20 -10.17
C SER A 319 5.34 8.82 -10.79
N PHE A 320 4.33 8.73 -11.65
CA PHE A 320 3.92 7.48 -12.27
C PHE A 320 3.66 7.67 -13.76
N TYR A 321 4.49 7.08 -14.61
CA TYR A 321 4.39 7.23 -16.06
C TYR A 321 3.77 6.00 -16.72
N MET A 322 2.71 6.21 -17.51
CA MET A 322 2.14 5.20 -18.39
C MET A 322 2.39 5.59 -19.86
N PRO A 323 3.07 4.76 -20.66
CA PRO A 323 3.34 5.07 -22.07
C PRO A 323 2.10 5.20 -22.94
N SER A 324 0.99 4.57 -22.54
CA SER A 324 -0.22 4.52 -23.34
C SER A 324 -1.44 4.14 -22.50
N TRP A 325 -2.62 4.64 -22.92
CA TRP A 325 -3.91 4.16 -22.46
C TRP A 325 -4.21 2.72 -22.91
N PHE A 326 -3.46 2.19 -23.88
CA PHE A 326 -3.51 0.79 -24.28
C PHE A 326 -2.60 -0.04 -23.34
N SER A 327 -3.16 -1.08 -22.72
CA SER A 327 -2.46 -1.96 -21.76
C SER A 327 -2.18 -1.34 -20.37
N THR A 328 -3.10 -0.53 -19.86
CA THR A 328 -2.98 0.07 -18.51
C THR A 328 -3.05 -0.96 -17.36
N ASN A 329 -3.59 -2.16 -17.60
CA ASN A 329 -3.77 -3.19 -16.58
C ASN A 329 -2.49 -3.54 -15.79
N LYS A 330 -1.32 -3.55 -16.46
CA LYS A 330 -0.04 -3.88 -15.81
C LYS A 330 0.40 -2.83 -14.79
N TYR A 331 -0.17 -1.64 -14.83
CA TYR A 331 0.15 -0.53 -13.94
C TYR A 331 -0.75 -0.43 -12.71
N VAL A 332 -1.90 -1.12 -12.71
CA VAL A 332 -2.84 -1.11 -11.58
C VAL A 332 -2.17 -1.62 -10.31
N LYS A 333 -1.48 -2.77 -10.39
CA LYS A 333 -0.81 -3.37 -9.23
C LYS A 333 0.31 -2.50 -8.66
N PRO A 334 1.30 -2.02 -9.46
CA PRO A 334 2.33 -1.12 -8.97
C PRO A 334 1.78 0.16 -8.34
N LEU A 335 0.75 0.78 -8.95
CA LEU A 335 0.14 1.99 -8.39
C LEU A 335 -0.58 1.69 -7.07
N THR A 336 -1.32 0.59 -6.98
CA THR A 336 -1.95 0.15 -5.72
C THR A 336 -0.91 -0.05 -4.62
N GLN A 337 0.20 -0.72 -4.94
CA GLN A 337 1.29 -0.94 -3.97
C GLN A 337 1.86 0.38 -3.44
N LYS A 338 2.13 1.35 -4.33
CA LYS A 338 2.61 2.68 -3.92
C LYS A 338 1.58 3.44 -3.07
N ILE A 339 0.31 3.44 -3.45
CA ILE A 339 -0.77 4.11 -2.68
C ILE A 339 -0.93 3.50 -1.29
N CYS A 340 -0.68 2.20 -1.14
CA CYS A 340 -0.80 1.49 0.13
C CYS A 340 0.50 1.43 0.96
N SER A 341 1.61 2.03 0.49
CA SER A 341 2.86 2.17 1.27
C SER A 341 2.77 3.40 2.18
N VAL A 342 1.99 3.29 3.26
CA VAL A 342 1.72 4.36 4.23
C VAL A 342 3.00 4.94 4.83
N ASP A 343 3.99 4.09 5.06
CA ASP A 343 5.33 4.42 5.55
C ASP A 343 6.12 5.34 4.61
N GLN A 344 5.77 5.39 3.32
CA GLN A 344 6.43 6.23 2.32
C GLN A 344 5.66 7.53 2.02
N MET A 345 4.57 7.82 2.74
CA MET A 345 3.70 8.98 2.51
C MET A 345 4.24 10.26 3.17
N LEU A 346 5.31 10.80 2.58
CA LEU A 346 6.10 11.91 3.13
C LEU A 346 5.32 13.21 3.36
N CYS A 347 4.27 13.50 2.57
CA CYS A 347 3.45 14.70 2.78
C CYS A 347 2.32 14.50 3.78
N SER A 348 1.99 13.27 4.20
CA SER A 348 0.87 13.08 5.14
C SER A 348 1.14 13.86 6.41
N LYS A 349 0.25 14.74 6.87
CA LYS A 349 0.42 15.32 8.21
C LYS A 349 0.19 14.26 9.27
N THR A 350 1.27 13.63 9.73
CA THR A 350 1.28 12.69 10.86
C THR A 350 2.10 13.28 11.99
N CYS A 351 1.98 12.72 13.18
CA CYS A 351 2.86 13.10 14.27
C CYS A 351 4.35 12.91 13.93
N TYR A 352 4.69 11.95 13.09
CA TYR A 352 6.07 11.61 12.77
C TYR A 352 6.74 12.62 11.83
N ASN A 353 5.99 13.44 11.10
CA ASN A 353 6.54 14.35 10.09
C ASN A 353 5.90 15.75 10.11
N SER A 354 5.13 16.10 11.12
CA SER A 354 4.50 17.43 11.22
C SER A 354 4.66 18.02 12.62
N VAL A 355 5.85 17.85 13.17
CA VAL A 355 6.25 18.34 14.49
C VAL A 355 7.55 19.12 14.37
N ASN A 356 7.58 20.30 15.00
CA ASN A 356 8.82 21.00 15.34
C ASN A 356 9.23 20.53 16.74
N LEU A 357 10.24 19.68 16.80
CA LEU A 357 10.73 19.03 18.01
C LEU A 357 11.93 19.81 18.57
N GLY A 358 11.67 20.68 19.54
CA GLY A 358 12.69 21.45 20.24
C GLY A 358 13.20 20.71 21.47
N PHE A 359 14.52 20.65 21.65
CA PHE A 359 15.15 20.18 22.86
C PHE A 359 15.72 21.35 23.65
N LEU A 360 15.44 21.41 24.94
CA LEU A 360 16.07 22.33 25.88
C LEU A 360 16.88 21.52 26.89
N ILE A 361 18.20 21.60 26.80
CA ILE A 361 19.09 20.71 27.54
C ILE A 361 19.98 21.44 28.53
N ASP A 362 20.02 20.88 29.74
CA ASP A 362 20.86 21.33 30.83
C ASP A 362 22.32 20.94 30.58
N GLY A 363 23.17 21.95 30.37
CA GLY A 363 24.62 21.82 30.20
C GLY A 363 25.39 22.17 31.48
N SER A 364 24.74 22.18 32.64
CA SER A 364 25.33 22.60 33.91
C SER A 364 26.40 21.64 34.43
N SER A 365 27.19 22.12 35.39
CA SER A 365 28.29 21.38 36.00
C SER A 365 27.87 20.13 36.77
N SER A 366 26.61 20.04 37.23
CA SER A 366 26.07 18.86 37.94
C SER A 366 25.89 17.66 37.01
N VAL A 367 25.59 17.91 35.74
CA VAL A 367 25.43 16.87 34.72
C VAL A 367 26.77 16.18 34.49
N GLY A 368 27.80 16.95 34.12
CA GLY A 368 29.12 16.44 33.75
C GLY A 368 29.18 15.81 32.35
N ASP A 369 30.36 15.87 31.71
CA ASP A 369 30.58 15.51 30.30
C ASP A 369 30.12 14.08 29.93
N GLY A 370 30.39 13.10 30.79
CA GLY A 370 30.02 11.70 30.55
C GLY A 370 28.50 11.49 30.50
N ASN A 371 27.76 12.12 31.42
CA ASN A 371 26.30 12.05 31.46
C ASN A 371 25.67 12.91 30.35
N PHE A 372 26.30 14.03 30.01
CA PHE A 372 25.83 14.89 28.91
C PHE A 372 25.76 14.11 27.59
N ARG A 373 26.73 13.23 27.32
CA ARG A 373 26.66 12.33 26.14
C ARG A 373 25.44 11.40 26.15
N LEU A 374 25.01 10.93 27.32
CA LEU A 374 23.79 10.11 27.44
C LEU A 374 22.54 10.94 27.13
N VAL A 375 22.53 12.24 27.50
CA VAL A 375 21.46 13.17 27.12
C VAL A 375 21.41 13.37 25.61
N LEU A 376 22.57 13.56 24.96
CA LEU A 376 22.63 13.71 23.50
C LEU A 376 22.14 12.46 22.75
N GLU A 377 22.55 11.26 23.20
CA GLU A 377 22.03 10.00 22.62
C GLU A 377 20.53 9.82 22.90
N PHE A 378 20.05 10.24 24.07
CA PHE A 378 18.63 10.23 24.38
C PHE A 378 17.83 11.11 23.41
N MET A 379 18.29 12.34 23.15
CA MET A 379 17.70 13.26 22.19
C MET A 379 17.71 12.70 20.76
N ALA A 380 18.87 12.20 20.32
CA ALA A 380 19.02 11.60 18.99
C ALA A 380 18.09 10.39 18.81
N GLY A 381 17.90 9.57 19.85
CA GLY A 381 16.98 8.43 19.82
C GLY A 381 15.50 8.86 19.66
N ILE A 382 15.07 9.94 20.32
CA ILE A 382 13.73 10.51 20.12
C ILE A 382 13.61 11.07 18.70
N ALA A 383 14.54 11.93 18.29
CA ALA A 383 14.54 12.57 16.97
C ALA A 383 14.55 11.53 15.83
N ASN A 384 15.25 10.41 16.00
CA ASN A 384 15.31 9.33 15.01
C ASN A 384 13.95 8.64 14.76
N ALA A 385 13.00 8.73 15.69
CA ALA A 385 11.65 8.21 15.47
C ALA A 385 10.82 9.06 14.49
N PHE A 386 11.24 10.30 14.22
CA PHE A 386 10.54 11.23 13.34
C PHE A 386 11.19 11.26 11.94
N GLU A 387 10.39 11.61 10.94
CA GLU A 387 10.79 11.79 9.54
C GLU A 387 11.26 13.23 9.33
N ILE A 388 12.54 13.46 9.63
CA ILE A 388 13.17 14.77 9.52
C ILE A 388 13.39 15.12 8.05
N SER A 389 12.77 16.21 7.60
CA SER A 389 13.00 16.78 6.26
C SER A 389 12.52 18.23 6.16
N ASP A 390 12.74 18.87 5.02
CA ASP A 390 12.24 20.22 4.72
C ASP A 390 10.71 20.35 4.82
N MET A 391 10.02 19.28 4.41
CA MET A 391 8.57 19.12 4.44
C MET A 391 8.05 18.30 5.63
N GLY A 392 8.96 17.71 6.41
CA GLY A 392 8.67 16.77 7.49
C GLY A 392 8.83 17.38 8.88
N ALA A 393 9.21 16.53 9.84
CA ALA A 393 9.54 16.99 11.17
C ALA A 393 10.83 17.83 11.13
N ARG A 394 10.93 18.79 12.04
CA ARG A 394 12.10 19.65 12.20
C ARG A 394 12.62 19.51 13.61
N VAL A 395 13.93 19.57 13.77
CA VAL A 395 14.57 19.40 15.07
C VAL A 395 15.45 20.61 15.37
N GLY A 396 15.37 21.09 16.59
CA GLY A 396 16.19 22.19 17.08
C GLY A 396 16.61 21.93 18.52
N ALA A 397 17.70 22.55 18.95
CA ALA A 397 18.28 22.35 20.26
C ALA A 397 18.81 23.66 20.84
N VAL A 398 18.48 23.89 22.11
CA VAL A 398 19.03 24.96 22.94
C VAL A 398 19.69 24.31 24.14
N GLN A 399 20.95 24.66 24.39
CA GLN A 399 21.65 24.30 25.61
C GLN A 399 21.63 25.49 26.57
N PHE A 400 21.53 25.21 27.88
CA PHE A 400 21.54 26.26 28.90
C PHE A 400 22.43 25.93 30.10
N THR A 401 23.00 26.98 30.67
CA THR A 401 23.60 26.99 32.01
C THR A 401 23.04 28.20 32.79
N TYR A 402 23.89 29.19 33.11
CA TYR A 402 23.45 30.57 33.35
C TYR A 402 23.16 31.30 32.02
N ASP A 403 23.91 30.95 30.98
CA ASP A 403 23.76 31.49 29.63
C ASP A 403 23.02 30.48 28.75
N GLN A 404 22.33 30.96 27.72
CA GLN A 404 21.63 30.13 26.74
C GLN A 404 22.33 30.17 25.39
N LYS A 405 22.41 29.01 24.74
CA LYS A 405 23.02 28.86 23.42
C LYS A 405 22.09 28.07 22.50
N LEU A 406 21.71 28.70 21.39
CA LEU A 406 21.07 28.01 20.27
C LEU A 406 22.14 27.13 19.60
N GLU A 407 22.01 25.82 19.76
CA GLU A 407 22.92 24.84 19.14
C GLU A 407 22.46 24.48 17.72
N MET A 408 21.15 24.51 17.49
CA MET A 408 20.53 24.14 16.21
C MET A 408 19.14 24.77 16.07
N ASP A 409 18.89 25.50 14.98
CA ASP A 409 17.56 25.97 14.58
C ASP A 409 16.79 24.91 13.78
N PHE A 410 15.45 24.99 13.77
CA PHE A 410 14.58 24.11 12.98
C PHE A 410 14.86 24.10 11.48
N SER A 411 15.58 25.08 10.94
CA SER A 411 15.91 25.20 9.52
C SER A 411 17.32 24.72 9.14
N ASP A 412 18.18 24.45 10.12
CA ASP A 412 19.61 24.22 9.87
C ASP A 412 19.88 22.89 9.17
N HIS A 413 19.11 21.85 9.50
CA HIS A 413 19.29 20.50 8.96
C HIS A 413 17.98 19.95 8.37
N LYS A 414 18.04 19.63 7.07
CA LYS A 414 16.90 19.10 6.27
C LYS A 414 17.04 17.61 5.95
N GLU A 415 18.13 16.99 6.37
CA GLU A 415 18.38 15.56 6.18
C GLU A 415 18.52 14.91 7.55
N LYS A 416 17.88 13.76 7.73
CA LYS A 416 17.76 13.09 9.02
C LYS A 416 19.11 12.76 9.63
N GLU A 417 20.00 12.15 8.85
CA GLU A 417 21.33 11.75 9.31
C GLU A 417 22.17 12.96 9.74
N ALA A 418 22.09 14.07 9.01
CA ALA A 418 22.79 15.30 9.35
C ALA A 418 22.26 15.94 10.64
N ALA A 419 20.93 15.93 10.85
CA ALA A 419 20.33 16.42 12.08
C ALA A 419 20.71 15.57 13.29
N LEU A 420 20.71 14.23 13.16
CA LEU A 420 21.11 13.32 14.24
C LEU A 420 22.58 13.47 14.62
N GLU A 421 23.46 13.65 13.64
CA GLU A 421 24.88 13.91 13.89
C GLU A 421 25.09 15.28 14.57
N ALA A 422 24.37 16.32 14.13
CA ALA A 422 24.43 17.63 14.75
C ALA A 422 24.08 17.57 16.25
N LEU A 423 22.99 16.86 16.61
CA LEU A 423 22.61 16.65 18.02
C LEU A 423 23.72 15.95 18.83
N ARG A 424 24.35 14.91 18.28
CA ARG A 424 25.44 14.18 18.96
C ARG A 424 26.72 14.99 19.10
N SER A 425 26.91 15.99 18.24
CA SER A 425 28.11 16.83 18.21
C SER A 425 28.05 18.06 19.12
N ILE A 426 26.94 18.29 19.84
CA ILE A 426 26.78 19.44 20.73
C ILE A 426 27.85 19.41 21.83
N SER A 427 28.63 20.49 21.93
CA SER A 427 29.68 20.63 22.95
C SER A 427 29.10 21.00 24.32
N TYR A 428 29.54 20.31 25.36
CA TYR A 428 29.18 20.58 26.75
C TYR A 428 29.68 21.97 27.23
N MET A 429 28.82 22.76 27.87
CA MET A 429 29.13 24.12 28.34
C MET A 429 29.75 24.20 29.75
N SER A 430 29.19 23.49 30.73
CA SER A 430 29.49 23.61 32.17
C SER A 430 29.12 24.98 32.77
N GLY A 431 28.37 24.99 33.87
CA GLY A 431 27.92 26.22 34.55
C GLY A 431 26.80 25.95 35.57
N GLY A 432 26.02 26.98 35.93
CA GLY A 432 24.82 26.80 36.77
C GLY A 432 23.59 26.39 35.96
N THR A 433 22.41 26.46 36.58
CA THR A 433 21.14 25.94 36.03
C THR A 433 20.04 27.01 36.12
N ALA A 434 19.83 27.76 35.03
CA ALA A 434 18.77 28.79 34.92
C ALA A 434 17.70 28.36 33.89
N THR A 435 16.86 27.41 34.28
CA THR A 435 15.84 26.78 33.43
C THR A 435 14.72 27.74 33.02
N GLY A 436 14.29 28.65 33.88
CA GLY A 436 13.22 29.60 33.58
C GLY A 436 13.59 30.57 32.44
N ASP A 437 14.77 31.20 32.56
CA ASP A 437 15.35 32.04 31.51
C ASP A 437 15.60 31.24 30.22
N ALA A 438 16.02 29.98 30.36
CA ALA A 438 16.24 29.10 29.24
C ALA A 438 14.95 28.77 28.45
N ILE A 439 13.82 28.55 29.14
CA ILE A 439 12.51 28.40 28.49
C ILE A 439 12.15 29.67 27.72
N THR A 440 12.33 30.84 28.34
CA THR A 440 12.03 32.13 27.71
C THR A 440 12.85 32.35 26.45
N TYR A 441 14.17 32.09 26.52
CA TYR A 441 15.06 32.15 25.37
C TYR A 441 14.63 31.19 24.26
N THR A 442 14.26 29.97 24.61
CA THR A 442 13.84 28.94 23.65
C THR A 442 12.57 29.35 22.91
N ILE A 443 11.59 29.92 23.61
CA ILE A 443 10.39 30.46 22.95
C ILE A 443 10.81 31.53 21.93
N ALA A 444 11.60 32.52 22.36
CA ALA A 444 11.94 33.68 21.54
C ALA A 444 12.84 33.35 20.33
N ASN A 445 13.81 32.47 20.50
CA ASN A 445 14.86 32.24 19.50
C ASN A 445 14.67 30.95 18.69
N LEU A 446 13.95 29.95 19.22
CA LEU A 446 13.71 28.69 18.50
C LEU A 446 12.29 28.60 17.95
N PHE A 447 11.25 28.93 18.73
CA PHE A 447 9.85 28.73 18.31
C PHE A 447 9.23 29.93 17.58
N GLN A 448 9.42 31.15 18.08
CA GLN A 448 8.81 32.36 17.48
C GLN A 448 9.20 32.58 16.01
N PRO A 449 10.47 32.36 15.57
CA PRO A 449 10.83 32.49 14.15
C PRO A 449 10.03 31.56 13.23
N HIS A 450 9.52 30.45 13.77
CA HIS A 450 8.78 29.42 13.06
C HIS A 450 7.29 29.37 13.41
N LYS A 451 6.74 30.45 14.00
CA LYS A 451 5.32 30.55 14.41
C LYS A 451 4.33 30.40 13.25
N ALA A 452 4.74 30.72 12.02
CA ALA A 452 3.94 30.52 10.81
C ALA A 452 3.92 29.06 10.32
N SER A 453 4.74 28.18 10.90
CA SER A 453 4.74 26.76 10.57
C SER A 453 3.39 26.12 10.93
N LEU A 454 2.89 25.25 10.05
CA LEU A 454 1.69 24.45 10.30
C LEU A 454 1.98 23.17 11.11
N SER A 455 3.25 22.95 11.49
CA SER A 455 3.68 21.84 12.34
C SER A 455 3.33 22.11 13.81
N ARG A 456 3.14 21.03 14.58
CA ARG A 456 2.93 21.13 16.03
C ARG A 456 4.25 21.41 16.73
N ASN A 457 4.25 22.36 17.65
CA ASN A 457 5.43 22.71 18.42
C ASN A 457 5.50 21.85 19.68
N VAL A 458 6.59 21.11 19.85
CA VAL A 458 6.86 20.28 21.02
C VAL A 458 8.20 20.70 21.61
N LEU A 459 8.24 20.92 22.91
CA LEU A 459 9.46 21.22 23.66
C LEU A 459 9.72 20.10 24.66
N ILE A 460 10.88 19.46 24.58
CA ILE A 460 11.37 18.50 25.56
C ILE A 460 12.46 19.17 26.40
N ILE A 461 12.19 19.38 27.68
CA ILE A 461 13.12 19.96 28.65
C ILE A 461 13.80 18.83 29.41
N ILE A 462 15.14 18.83 29.45
CA ILE A 462 15.95 17.83 30.16
C ILE A 462 16.84 18.56 31.18
N THR A 463 16.72 18.19 32.46
CA THR A 463 17.50 18.80 33.56
C THR A 463 17.81 17.79 34.67
N ASP A 464 18.92 17.98 35.39
CA ASP A 464 19.37 17.09 36.46
C ASP A 464 19.26 17.67 37.88
N GLY A 465 18.81 18.93 38.00
CA GLY A 465 18.88 19.68 39.24
C GLY A 465 17.79 20.74 39.41
N GLN A 466 17.83 21.42 40.55
CA GLN A 466 16.94 22.54 40.85
C GLN A 466 17.39 23.79 40.10
N SER A 467 16.44 24.49 39.49
CA SER A 467 16.72 25.78 38.85
C SER A 467 17.00 26.89 39.87
N TYR A 468 17.88 27.83 39.53
CA TYR A 468 18.13 29.03 40.34
C TYR A 468 17.05 30.13 40.17
N ASP A 469 16.16 29.97 39.21
CA ASP A 469 15.09 30.91 38.85
C ASP A 469 13.70 30.24 38.82
N ASP A 470 12.63 31.04 38.65
CA ASP A 470 11.27 30.50 38.58
C ASP A 470 10.97 29.90 37.20
N VAL A 471 10.59 28.62 37.19
CA VAL A 471 10.25 27.90 35.95
C VAL A 471 8.76 28.01 35.57
N ARG A 472 7.89 28.42 36.50
CA ARG A 472 6.43 28.35 36.35
C ARG A 472 5.92 29.38 35.36
N GLY A 473 6.35 30.63 35.50
CA GLY A 473 5.98 31.72 34.60
C GLY A 473 6.39 31.44 33.15
N PRO A 474 7.67 31.16 32.88
CA PRO A 474 8.16 30.82 31.54
C PRO A 474 7.48 29.60 30.93
N ALA A 475 7.27 28.53 31.70
CA ALA A 475 6.57 27.35 31.20
C ALA A 475 5.11 27.61 30.83
N LEU A 476 4.41 28.42 31.64
CA LEU A 476 3.04 28.85 31.31
C LEU A 476 3.02 29.66 30.01
N ALA A 477 4.01 30.55 29.81
CA ALA A 477 4.15 31.30 28.57
C ALA A 477 4.36 30.37 27.36
N ALA A 478 5.26 29.37 27.47
CA ALA A 478 5.46 28.36 26.41
C ALA A 478 4.15 27.66 26.03
N LYS A 479 3.40 27.18 27.03
CA LYS A 479 2.11 26.50 26.83
C LYS A 479 1.06 27.41 26.19
N SER A 480 1.04 28.69 26.57
CA SER A 480 0.11 29.69 25.99
C SER A 480 0.39 30.00 24.52
N GLU A 481 1.64 29.82 24.06
CA GLU A 481 2.03 29.91 22.65
C GLU A 481 1.72 28.62 21.85
N GLY A 482 1.01 27.66 22.46
CA GLY A 482 0.62 26.40 21.82
C GLY A 482 1.76 25.39 21.72
N ILE A 483 2.80 25.53 22.55
CA ILE A 483 3.91 24.58 22.64
C ILE A 483 3.54 23.48 23.66
N THR A 484 3.55 22.22 23.23
CA THR A 484 3.39 21.09 24.16
C THR A 484 4.72 20.81 24.86
N VAL A 485 4.74 20.90 26.19
CA VAL A 485 5.96 20.77 26.99
C VAL A 485 6.04 19.39 27.64
N TYR A 486 7.12 18.68 27.37
CA TYR A 486 7.55 17.46 28.04
C TYR A 486 8.72 17.78 28.96
N SER A 487 8.68 17.34 30.21
CA SER A 487 9.76 17.56 31.20
C SER A 487 10.38 16.23 31.59
N VAL A 488 11.70 16.11 31.46
CA VAL A 488 12.49 14.93 31.83
C VAL A 488 13.51 15.34 32.89
N GLY A 489 13.29 14.88 34.11
CA GLY A 489 14.22 15.07 35.22
C GLY A 489 15.14 13.88 35.42
N VAL A 490 16.39 14.15 35.77
CA VAL A 490 17.37 13.15 36.14
C VAL A 490 17.90 13.44 37.55
N ALA A 491 18.39 12.42 38.25
CA ALA A 491 19.09 12.52 39.52
C ALA A 491 18.30 13.27 40.61
N TRP A 492 18.58 14.56 40.80
CA TRP A 492 18.06 15.37 41.91
C TRP A 492 17.03 16.41 41.44
N ALA A 493 16.60 16.37 40.18
CA ALA A 493 15.61 17.27 39.61
C ALA A 493 14.31 17.28 40.44
N PRO A 494 13.83 18.45 40.92
CA PRO A 494 12.61 18.53 41.73
C PRO A 494 11.37 18.14 40.93
N LEU A 495 10.66 17.10 41.39
CA LEU A 495 9.49 16.58 40.67
C LEU A 495 8.36 17.62 40.50
N ASP A 496 8.19 18.51 41.47
CA ASP A 496 7.17 19.56 41.41
C ASP A 496 7.49 20.62 40.35
N ASP A 497 8.77 20.95 40.15
CA ASP A 497 9.22 21.85 39.09
C ASP A 497 9.01 21.22 37.71
N LEU A 498 9.35 19.94 37.55
CA LEU A 498 9.10 19.18 36.33
C LEU A 498 7.60 19.18 35.97
N ARG A 499 6.75 18.86 36.95
CA ARG A 499 5.29 18.91 36.78
C ARG A 499 4.81 20.31 36.45
N ALA A 500 5.36 21.34 37.06
CA ALA A 500 4.97 22.71 36.77
C ALA A 500 5.29 23.11 35.32
N MET A 501 6.46 22.68 34.83
CA MET A 501 6.89 22.92 33.44
C MET A 501 6.01 22.20 32.42
N ALA A 502 5.77 20.90 32.63
CA ALA A 502 5.04 20.04 31.70
C ALA A 502 3.63 20.53 31.30
N SER A 503 3.17 20.09 30.13
CA SER A 503 1.77 20.22 29.68
C SER A 503 0.84 19.21 30.36
N GLU A 504 -0.47 19.39 30.20
CA GLU A 504 -1.46 18.43 30.68
C GLU A 504 -1.66 17.26 29.69
N PRO A 505 -1.97 16.04 30.16
CA PRO A 505 -1.99 15.63 31.56
C PRO A 505 -0.56 15.39 32.10
N LYS A 506 -0.29 15.85 33.34
CA LYS A 506 1.05 15.82 33.95
C LYS A 506 1.67 14.42 33.97
N GLU A 507 0.86 13.39 34.18
CA GLU A 507 1.29 12.01 34.34
C GLU A 507 1.92 11.43 33.05
N SER A 508 1.60 11.99 31.88
CA SER A 508 2.19 11.56 30.60
C SER A 508 3.22 12.53 30.03
N HIS A 509 3.41 13.68 30.66
CA HIS A 509 4.34 14.73 30.19
C HIS A 509 5.52 14.95 31.14
N THR A 510 5.48 14.34 32.32
CA THR A 510 6.57 14.40 33.30
C THR A 510 7.23 13.04 33.48
N PHE A 511 8.54 13.00 33.28
CA PHE A 511 9.38 11.81 33.39
C PHE A 511 10.50 12.08 34.39
N PHE A 512 10.86 11.05 35.17
CA PHE A 512 11.92 11.16 36.16
C PHE A 512 12.68 9.84 36.28
N THR A 513 14.00 9.91 36.25
CA THR A 513 14.91 8.79 36.53
C THR A 513 15.98 9.21 37.54
N ARG A 514 16.45 8.27 38.36
CA ARG A 514 17.53 8.54 39.33
C ARG A 514 18.91 8.62 38.69
N ASP A 515 19.08 8.05 37.51
CA ASP A 515 20.36 7.93 36.81
C ASP A 515 20.18 8.19 35.31
N PHE A 516 21.19 8.79 34.68
CA PHE A 516 21.19 9.15 33.27
C PHE A 516 21.08 7.93 32.34
N SER A 517 21.58 6.77 32.74
CA SER A 517 21.39 5.50 32.00
C SER A 517 19.91 5.11 31.89
N GLY A 518 19.07 5.57 32.81
CA GLY A 518 17.62 5.34 32.78
C GLY A 518 16.85 6.28 31.85
N LEU A 519 17.50 7.14 31.07
CA LEU A 519 16.83 8.01 30.09
C LEU A 519 16.25 7.20 28.92
N GLU A 520 16.97 6.18 28.45
CA GLU A 520 16.63 5.41 27.23
C GLU A 520 15.20 4.84 27.28
N GLN A 521 14.76 4.37 28.46
CA GLN A 521 13.42 3.80 28.64
C GLN A 521 12.26 4.77 28.32
N PHE A 522 12.50 6.09 28.36
CA PHE A 522 11.47 7.10 28.13
C PHE A 522 11.27 7.43 26.65
N GLN A 523 12.24 7.12 25.77
CA GLN A 523 12.20 7.53 24.36
C GLN A 523 10.90 7.11 23.68
N GLN A 524 10.57 5.81 23.75
CA GLN A 524 9.37 5.27 23.13
C GLN A 524 8.08 5.81 23.75
N THR A 525 8.08 6.06 25.06
CA THR A 525 6.92 6.61 25.76
C THR A 525 6.67 8.07 25.36
N ILE A 526 7.72 8.89 25.25
CA ILE A 526 7.62 10.27 24.80
C ILE A 526 7.19 10.34 23.33
N VAL A 527 7.79 9.54 22.44
CA VAL A 527 7.37 9.48 21.02
C VAL A 527 5.89 9.14 20.89
N ARG A 528 5.40 8.13 21.64
CA ARG A 528 3.98 7.78 21.65
C ARG A 528 3.10 8.89 22.24
N GLY A 529 3.56 9.55 23.30
CA GLY A 529 2.90 10.71 23.89
C GLY A 529 2.71 11.83 22.85
N ILE A 530 3.80 12.24 22.20
CA ILE A 530 3.78 13.27 21.15
C ILE A 530 2.76 12.92 20.06
N CYS A 531 2.75 11.66 19.64
CA CYS A 531 1.80 11.18 18.64
C CYS A 531 0.36 11.18 19.10
N ARG A 532 0.10 10.83 20.36
CA ARG A 532 -1.24 10.92 20.96
C ARG A 532 -1.71 12.37 21.00
N ASP A 533 -0.90 13.29 21.52
CA ASP A 533 -1.29 14.69 21.68
C ASP A 533 -1.51 15.37 20.31
N PHE A 534 -0.68 15.00 19.31
CA PHE A 534 -0.85 15.47 17.92
C PHE A 534 -2.24 15.11 17.37
N ASN A 535 -2.72 13.90 17.67
CA ASN A 535 -4.01 13.40 17.19
C ASN A 535 -5.20 13.96 17.96
N GLU A 536 -5.05 14.21 19.26
CA GLU A 536 -6.10 14.78 20.12
C GLU A 536 -6.35 16.26 19.85
N ALA A 537 -5.33 17.00 19.42
CA ALA A 537 -5.42 18.43 19.18
C ALA A 537 -6.01 18.83 17.79
N GLN A 538 -6.49 17.88 16.97
CA GLN A 538 -7.06 18.08 15.62
C GLN A 538 -8.59 18.12 15.57
#